data_AF-A0A3M1AUI9-F1
#
_entry.id   AF-A0A3M1AUI9-F1
#
_cell.length_a   1.000
_cell.length_b   1.000
_cell.length_c   1.000
_cell.angle_alpha   90.00
_cell.angle_beta   90.00
_cell.angle_gamma   90.00
#
_symmetry.space_group_name_H-M   'P 1'
#
loop_
_entity.id
_entity.type
_entity.pdbx_description
1 polymer ?
#
loop_
_entity_poly.entity_id
_entity_poly.type
_entity_poly.pdbx_seq_one_letter_code
_entity_poly.pdbx_strand_id
1 'polypeptide(L)'
;MSKNISALSGRKGIDESLFEKMGQLTEPEGFLTKEAAQKLADEYLIGDASVYGASTFYDFTRPENKGKKVYICNGSACMCAGTQEDLRKELSQHFKAEEIGEMCCLGRCHENSAFYYDGHNYSGKDAVHKLFGNGQAATAHRDAYNFEAAGAGIIAGAGYSLDQCREIVEKMMATPPEKVLEEIKTSGLRGRGGAGFPIGIKLEGCRKVKGEPKFIVCNADEGDPGSYSDRWVLEQRPYAMMLG
;
A
#
# COMPACT_ATOMS: atom_id res chain seq x y z
N MET A 1 1.67 -2.39 -33.28
CA MET A 1 1.86 -2.71 -31.85
C MET A 1 1.87 -1.40 -31.09
N SER A 2 0.94 -1.24 -30.15
CA SER A 2 0.58 0.03 -29.53
C SER A 2 1.79 0.74 -28.93
N LYS A 3 1.94 2.04 -29.20
CA LYS A 3 2.68 2.92 -28.30
C LYS A 3 2.15 2.66 -26.88
N ASN A 4 3.06 2.21 -26.04
CA ASN A 4 2.93 1.74 -24.67
C ASN A 4 1.55 1.96 -24.00
N ILE A 5 0.80 0.90 -23.71
CA ILE A 5 -0.47 0.95 -22.95
C ILE A 5 -0.29 1.73 -21.63
N SER A 6 0.91 1.67 -21.03
CA SER A 6 1.27 2.45 -19.85
C SER A 6 1.21 3.97 -20.06
N ALA A 7 1.51 4.47 -21.26
CA ALA A 7 1.41 5.89 -21.58
C ALA A 7 -0.05 6.36 -21.72
N LEU A 8 -0.98 5.44 -22.02
CA LEU A 8 -2.40 5.75 -22.12
C LEU A 8 -3.05 5.84 -20.74
N SER A 9 -2.59 5.03 -19.77
CA SER A 9 -3.05 5.10 -18.37
C SER A 9 -2.77 6.46 -17.71
N GLY A 10 -1.61 7.06 -17.99
CA GLY A 10 -1.22 8.40 -17.52
C GLY A 10 -1.51 9.53 -18.52
N ARG A 11 -2.36 9.31 -19.53
CA ARG A 11 -2.57 10.27 -20.62
C ARG A 11 -3.10 11.63 -20.16
N LYS A 12 -3.87 11.63 -19.07
CA LYS A 12 -4.42 12.84 -18.43
C LYS A 12 -3.54 13.39 -17.30
N GLY A 13 -2.32 12.89 -17.18
CA GLY A 13 -1.43 13.19 -16.06
C GLY A 13 -1.56 12.17 -14.93
N ILE A 14 -0.87 12.45 -13.82
CA ILE A 14 -0.84 11.59 -12.63
C ILE A 14 -2.06 11.80 -11.72
N ASP A 15 -2.63 13.02 -11.71
CA ASP A 15 -3.77 13.40 -10.86
C ASP A 15 -5.13 12.91 -11.40
N GLU A 16 -5.15 12.47 -12.66
CA GLU A 16 -6.33 11.86 -13.28
C GLU A 16 -5.91 10.57 -13.98
N SER A 17 -5.14 9.75 -13.29
CA SER A 17 -4.73 8.45 -13.84
C SER A 17 -5.95 7.54 -14.05
N LEU A 18 -5.88 6.64 -15.04
CA LEU A 18 -6.92 5.63 -15.25
C LEU A 18 -7.19 4.81 -13.99
N PHE A 19 -6.12 4.47 -13.25
CA PHE A 19 -6.22 3.69 -12.03
C PHE A 19 -7.03 4.41 -10.94
N GLU A 20 -6.77 5.70 -10.74
CA GLU A 20 -7.51 6.52 -9.77
C GLU A 20 -9.00 6.66 -10.15
N LYS A 21 -9.29 6.98 -11.42
CA LYS A 21 -10.69 7.08 -11.88
C LYS A 21 -11.42 5.75 -11.77
N MET A 22 -10.73 4.64 -12.04
CA MET A 22 -11.27 3.30 -11.88
C MET A 22 -11.69 3.06 -10.42
N GLY A 23 -10.82 3.38 -9.45
CA GLY A 23 -11.13 3.31 -8.02
C GLY A 23 -12.36 4.15 -7.66
N GLN A 24 -12.36 5.44 -8.02
CA GLN A 24 -13.48 6.35 -7.74
C GLN A 24 -14.83 5.86 -8.29
N LEU A 25 -14.83 5.31 -9.50
CA LEU A 25 -16.06 4.78 -10.13
C LEU A 25 -16.53 3.45 -9.53
N THR A 26 -15.66 2.73 -8.81
CA THR A 26 -16.02 1.48 -8.13
C THR A 26 -16.58 1.69 -6.72
N GLU A 27 -16.26 2.80 -6.04
CA GLU A 27 -16.69 3.06 -4.65
C GLU A 27 -18.19 2.82 -4.39
N PRO A 28 -19.14 3.21 -5.27
CA PRO A 28 -20.57 3.06 -4.97
C PRO A 28 -21.07 1.61 -4.96
N GLU A 29 -20.52 0.73 -5.81
CA GLU A 29 -21.01 -0.65 -5.98
C GLU A 29 -20.00 -1.73 -5.56
N GLY A 30 -18.76 -1.36 -5.28
CA GLY A 30 -17.66 -2.29 -4.97
C GLY A 30 -17.13 -3.06 -6.19
N PHE A 31 -17.47 -2.61 -7.40
CA PHE A 31 -16.94 -3.14 -8.67
C PHE A 31 -17.15 -2.11 -9.80
N LEU A 32 -16.43 -2.27 -10.90
CA LEU A 32 -16.57 -1.40 -12.07
C LEU A 32 -17.68 -1.91 -13.00
N THR A 33 -18.73 -1.11 -13.22
CA THR A 33 -19.82 -1.45 -14.14
C THR A 33 -19.34 -1.44 -15.60
N LYS A 34 -20.05 -2.16 -16.49
CA LYS A 34 -19.71 -2.18 -17.92
C LYS A 34 -19.81 -0.79 -18.55
N GLU A 35 -20.82 -0.03 -18.14
CA GLU A 35 -21.05 1.34 -18.60
C GLU A 35 -19.91 2.27 -18.15
N ALA A 36 -19.46 2.14 -16.90
CA ALA A 36 -18.32 2.89 -16.39
C ALA A 36 -17.00 2.49 -17.08
N ALA A 37 -16.79 1.19 -17.31
CA ALA A 37 -15.63 0.69 -18.03
C ALA A 37 -15.58 1.22 -19.47
N GLN A 38 -16.71 1.23 -20.18
CA GLN A 38 -16.81 1.78 -21.53
C GLN A 38 -16.50 3.29 -21.54
N LYS A 39 -17.03 4.05 -20.58
CA LYS A 39 -16.73 5.47 -20.45
C LYS A 39 -15.23 5.72 -20.25
N LEU A 40 -14.58 4.95 -19.38
CA LEU A 40 -13.13 5.04 -19.17
C LEU A 40 -12.33 4.63 -20.41
N ALA A 41 -12.77 3.60 -21.11
CA ALA A 41 -12.16 3.14 -22.35
C ALA A 41 -12.11 4.26 -23.40
N ASP A 42 -13.25 4.93 -23.60
CA ASP A 42 -13.37 6.06 -24.54
C ASP A 42 -12.54 7.27 -24.08
N GLU A 43 -12.56 7.58 -22.78
CA GLU A 43 -11.86 8.72 -22.20
C GLU A 43 -10.32 8.59 -22.28
N TYR A 44 -9.79 7.39 -22.02
CA TYR A 44 -8.35 7.11 -22.01
C TYR A 44 -7.84 6.54 -23.34
N LEU A 45 -8.73 6.31 -24.31
CA LEU A 45 -8.45 5.66 -25.61
C LEU A 45 -7.79 4.29 -25.45
N ILE A 46 -8.35 3.47 -24.58
CA ILE A 46 -7.93 2.09 -24.31
C ILE A 46 -9.13 1.18 -24.60
N GLY A 47 -8.90 -0.08 -24.96
CA GLY A 47 -10.00 -1.03 -25.14
C GLY A 47 -10.77 -1.29 -23.84
N ASP A 48 -12.09 -1.39 -23.93
CA ASP A 48 -13.01 -1.75 -22.85
C ASP A 48 -12.60 -3.06 -22.14
N ALA A 49 -12.18 -4.06 -22.92
CA ALA A 49 -11.68 -5.33 -22.39
C ALA A 49 -10.41 -5.15 -21.53
N SER A 50 -9.55 -4.18 -21.86
CA SER A 50 -8.34 -3.89 -21.06
C SER A 50 -8.69 -3.17 -19.77
N VAL A 51 -9.64 -2.22 -19.81
CA VAL A 51 -10.14 -1.54 -18.60
C VAL A 51 -10.83 -2.56 -17.68
N TYR A 52 -11.74 -3.37 -18.23
CA TYR A 52 -12.42 -4.41 -17.48
C TYR A 52 -11.44 -5.42 -16.89
N GLY A 53 -10.52 -5.95 -17.71
CA GLY A 53 -9.49 -6.89 -17.26
C GLY A 53 -8.65 -6.34 -16.10
N ALA A 54 -8.22 -5.07 -16.19
CA ALA A 54 -7.51 -4.41 -15.11
C ALA A 54 -8.38 -4.24 -13.85
N SER A 55 -9.65 -3.85 -13.99
CA SER A 55 -10.56 -3.71 -12.84
C SER A 55 -10.85 -5.04 -12.14
N THR A 56 -10.90 -6.15 -12.87
CA THR A 56 -11.16 -7.45 -12.25
C THR A 56 -9.94 -8.02 -11.51
N PHE A 57 -8.75 -7.42 -11.68
CA PHE A 57 -7.53 -7.89 -11.04
C PHE A 57 -7.42 -7.48 -9.56
N TYR A 58 -7.90 -6.28 -9.20
CA TYR A 58 -7.77 -5.76 -7.84
C TYR A 58 -8.93 -6.18 -6.95
N ASP A 59 -8.63 -6.53 -5.71
CA ASP A 59 -9.64 -7.01 -4.75
C ASP A 59 -10.79 -6.01 -4.60
N PHE A 60 -10.54 -4.72 -4.39
CA PHE A 60 -11.62 -3.74 -4.19
C PHE A 60 -12.52 -3.49 -5.40
N THR A 61 -12.10 -3.91 -6.60
CA THR A 61 -12.80 -3.58 -7.85
C THR A 61 -13.34 -4.81 -8.59
N ARG A 62 -13.09 -6.03 -8.07
CA ARG A 62 -13.52 -7.28 -8.69
C ARG A 62 -15.03 -7.55 -8.50
N PRO A 63 -15.74 -8.14 -9.47
CA PRO A 63 -17.19 -8.34 -9.41
C PRO A 63 -17.68 -9.16 -8.21
N GLU A 64 -16.85 -10.09 -7.70
CA GLU A 64 -17.16 -10.93 -6.54
C GLU A 64 -17.34 -10.13 -5.25
N ASN A 65 -16.80 -8.90 -5.23
CA ASN A 65 -16.91 -7.98 -4.11
C ASN A 65 -18.13 -7.05 -4.20
N LYS A 66 -18.99 -7.23 -5.22
CA LYS A 66 -20.26 -6.50 -5.33
C LYS A 66 -21.12 -6.68 -4.07
N GLY A 67 -21.50 -5.54 -3.46
CA GLY A 67 -22.37 -5.52 -2.28
C GLY A 67 -21.71 -5.97 -0.97
N LYS A 68 -20.40 -6.27 -0.98
CA LYS A 68 -19.64 -6.51 0.25
C LYS A 68 -19.45 -5.19 1.00
N LYS A 69 -19.56 -5.25 2.33
CA LYS A 69 -19.39 -4.09 3.23
C LYS A 69 -18.23 -4.26 4.20
N VAL A 70 -17.92 -5.51 4.54
CA VAL A 70 -16.84 -5.88 5.45
C VAL A 70 -16.04 -7.03 4.84
N TYR A 71 -14.73 -7.03 5.01
CA TYR A 71 -13.85 -8.06 4.46
C TYR A 71 -12.99 -8.67 5.55
N ILE A 72 -13.04 -10.00 5.68
CA ILE A 72 -12.19 -10.75 6.58
C ILE A 72 -10.85 -11.03 5.87
N CYS A 73 -9.73 -10.84 6.57
CA CYS A 73 -8.42 -11.21 6.02
C CYS A 73 -8.38 -12.72 5.73
N ASN A 74 -7.91 -13.14 4.56
CA ASN A 74 -7.62 -14.57 4.31
C ASN A 74 -6.13 -14.81 4.07
N GLY A 75 -5.28 -13.85 4.47
CA GLY A 75 -3.83 -13.99 4.42
C GLY A 75 -3.34 -15.15 5.30
N SER A 76 -2.28 -15.81 4.84
CA SER A 76 -1.77 -17.05 5.45
C SER A 76 -1.48 -16.91 6.95
N ALA A 77 -0.96 -15.78 7.41
CA ALA A 77 -0.70 -15.53 8.83
C ALA A 77 -1.99 -15.61 9.68
N CYS A 78 -3.07 -14.96 9.25
CA CYS A 78 -4.35 -15.00 9.98
C CYS A 78 -5.03 -16.38 9.89
N MET A 79 -4.88 -17.06 8.75
CA MET A 79 -5.36 -18.44 8.57
C MET A 79 -4.61 -19.41 9.48
N CYS A 80 -3.30 -19.29 9.60
CA CYS A 80 -2.49 -20.08 10.54
C CYS A 80 -2.83 -19.78 12.00
N ALA A 81 -3.21 -18.55 12.34
CA ALA A 81 -3.69 -18.21 13.68
C ALA A 81 -5.06 -18.82 14.01
N GLY A 82 -5.84 -19.26 13.01
CA GLY A 82 -7.13 -19.92 13.20
C GLY A 82 -8.25 -19.00 13.72
N THR A 83 -8.10 -17.68 13.55
CA THR A 83 -9.00 -16.68 14.16
C THR A 83 -10.22 -16.31 13.32
N GLN A 84 -10.28 -16.75 12.06
CA GLN A 84 -11.23 -16.22 11.08
C GLN A 84 -12.65 -16.76 11.22
N GLU A 85 -12.81 -17.98 11.70
CA GLU A 85 -14.15 -18.54 11.96
C GLU A 85 -14.87 -17.79 13.08
N ASP A 86 -14.17 -17.46 14.16
CA ASP A 86 -14.76 -16.73 15.28
C ASP A 86 -15.04 -15.27 14.88
N LEU A 87 -14.12 -14.63 14.17
CA LEU A 87 -14.33 -13.29 13.61
C LEU A 87 -15.55 -13.27 12.67
N ARG A 88 -15.72 -14.29 11.82
CA ARG A 88 -16.88 -14.41 10.93
C ARG A 88 -18.18 -14.52 11.70
N LYS A 89 -18.22 -15.30 12.79
CA LYS A 89 -19.40 -15.42 13.66
C LYS A 89 -19.76 -14.09 14.31
N GLU A 90 -18.78 -13.33 14.79
CA GLU A 90 -19.00 -12.01 15.39
C GLU A 90 -19.55 -11.02 14.37
N LEU A 91 -18.93 -10.91 13.19
CA LEU A 91 -19.38 -10.00 12.13
C LEU A 91 -20.78 -10.37 11.60
N SER A 92 -21.15 -11.64 11.62
CA SER A 92 -22.48 -12.11 11.21
C SER A 92 -23.63 -11.60 12.11
N GLN A 93 -23.32 -11.03 13.27
CA GLN A 93 -24.31 -10.37 14.13
C GLN A 93 -24.68 -8.96 13.62
N HIS A 94 -23.82 -8.37 12.79
CA HIS A 94 -23.95 -6.98 12.30
C HIS A 94 -24.19 -6.90 10.78
N PHE A 95 -23.73 -7.90 10.03
CA PHE A 95 -23.81 -7.94 8.57
C PHE A 95 -24.46 -9.23 8.10
N LYS A 96 -25.14 -9.17 6.94
CA LYS A 96 -25.65 -10.37 6.28
C LYS A 96 -24.50 -11.17 5.68
N ALA A 97 -24.69 -12.49 5.49
CA ALA A 97 -23.65 -13.36 4.94
C ALA A 97 -23.15 -12.88 3.57
N GLU A 98 -24.05 -12.37 2.74
CA GLU A 98 -23.76 -11.79 1.43
C GLU A 98 -22.97 -10.48 1.50
N GLU A 99 -22.98 -9.76 2.62
CA GLU A 99 -22.24 -8.51 2.83
C GLU A 99 -20.82 -8.75 3.37
N ILE A 100 -20.51 -9.99 3.80
CA ILE A 100 -19.20 -10.37 4.32
C ILE A 100 -18.37 -10.97 3.17
N GLY A 101 -17.25 -10.33 2.88
CA GLY A 101 -16.26 -10.75 1.88
C GLY A 101 -14.96 -11.24 2.53
N GLU A 102 -14.01 -11.60 1.68
CA GLU A 102 -12.63 -11.91 2.08
C GLU A 102 -11.64 -11.13 1.22
N MET A 103 -10.51 -10.77 1.82
CA MET A 103 -9.43 -10.03 1.16
C MET A 103 -8.07 -10.54 1.64
N CYS A 104 -7.10 -10.60 0.72
CA CYS A 104 -5.78 -11.10 1.07
C CYS A 104 -4.96 -9.99 1.73
N CYS A 105 -4.40 -10.29 2.91
CA CYS A 105 -3.51 -9.45 3.70
C CYS A 105 -4.03 -8.02 4.00
N LEU A 106 -4.34 -7.77 5.28
CA LEU A 106 -4.73 -6.43 5.74
C LEU A 106 -3.61 -5.68 6.47
N GLY A 107 -2.37 -6.19 6.42
CA GLY A 107 -1.22 -5.60 7.13
C GLY A 107 -1.30 -5.65 8.66
N ARG A 108 -2.27 -6.39 9.23
CA ARG A 108 -2.50 -6.50 10.69
C ARG A 108 -2.25 -7.90 11.25
N CYS A 109 -1.29 -8.62 10.65
CA CYS A 109 -0.95 -10.01 11.01
C CYS A 109 -0.45 -10.16 12.46
N HIS A 110 0.09 -9.09 13.06
CA HIS A 110 0.61 -9.09 14.44
C HIS A 110 -0.50 -9.21 15.50
N GLU A 111 -1.74 -8.80 15.21
CA GLU A 111 -2.89 -8.90 16.12
C GLU A 111 -3.87 -10.02 15.74
N ASN A 112 -3.86 -10.47 14.47
CA ASN A 112 -4.82 -11.44 13.91
C ASN A 112 -6.28 -10.95 14.02
N SER A 113 -7.27 -11.79 13.68
CA SER A 113 -8.68 -11.38 13.59
C SER A 113 -8.88 -10.10 12.77
N ALA A 114 -8.10 -9.96 11.68
CA ALA A 114 -8.07 -8.72 10.91
C ALA A 114 -9.26 -8.64 9.94
N PHE A 115 -9.90 -7.47 9.89
CA PHE A 115 -10.96 -7.16 8.92
C PHE A 115 -10.90 -5.70 8.44
N TYR A 116 -11.38 -5.46 7.22
CA TYR A 116 -11.55 -4.13 6.64
C TYR A 116 -13.02 -3.73 6.71
N TYR A 117 -13.29 -2.50 7.13
CA TYR A 117 -14.61 -1.90 7.14
C TYR A 117 -14.50 -0.38 6.96
N ASP A 118 -15.30 0.18 6.04
CA ASP A 118 -15.46 1.63 5.85
C ASP A 118 -14.13 2.41 5.74
N GLY A 119 -13.25 1.98 4.82
CA GLY A 119 -11.96 2.65 4.60
C GLY A 119 -10.85 2.27 5.58
N HIS A 120 -11.11 1.46 6.61
CA HIS A 120 -10.17 1.21 7.69
C HIS A 120 -9.93 -0.28 7.96
N ASN A 121 -8.69 -0.61 8.35
CA ASN A 121 -8.30 -1.94 8.80
C ASN A 121 -8.37 -2.02 10.33
N TYR A 122 -9.05 -3.05 10.84
CA TYR A 122 -9.19 -3.39 12.25
C TYR A 122 -8.61 -4.79 12.52
N SER A 123 -8.23 -5.08 13.77
CA SER A 123 -7.77 -6.40 14.19
C SER A 123 -7.79 -6.56 15.70
N GLY A 124 -7.62 -7.81 16.16
CA GLY A 124 -7.66 -8.18 17.55
C GLY A 124 -9.05 -8.67 17.98
N LYS A 125 -9.06 -9.45 19.08
CA LYS A 125 -10.25 -10.18 19.52
C LYS A 125 -11.46 -9.30 19.88
N ASP A 126 -11.21 -8.11 20.44
CA ASP A 126 -12.29 -7.22 20.87
C ASP A 126 -12.65 -6.16 19.81
N ALA A 127 -12.08 -6.24 18.61
CA ALA A 127 -12.19 -5.17 17.61
C ALA A 127 -13.63 -4.97 17.12
N VAL A 128 -14.36 -6.05 16.85
CA VAL A 128 -15.77 -6.00 16.43
C VAL A 128 -16.63 -5.36 17.53
N HIS A 129 -16.46 -5.83 18.78
CA HIS A 129 -17.18 -5.28 19.92
C HIS A 129 -16.86 -3.79 20.15
N LYS A 130 -15.59 -3.38 20.06
CA LYS A 130 -15.21 -1.97 20.21
C LYS A 130 -15.83 -1.10 19.13
N LEU A 131 -15.88 -1.59 17.89
CA LEU A 131 -16.39 -0.85 16.74
C LEU A 131 -17.92 -0.70 16.78
N PHE A 132 -18.65 -1.77 17.08
CA PHE A 132 -20.12 -1.79 17.00
C PHE A 132 -20.84 -1.70 18.36
N GLY A 133 -20.14 -1.90 19.48
CA GLY A 133 -20.74 -1.97 20.82
C GLY A 133 -20.79 -0.64 21.59
N ASN A 134 -19.86 0.29 21.36
CA ASN A 134 -19.69 1.46 22.24
C ASN A 134 -20.17 2.80 21.66
N GLY A 135 -20.73 2.83 20.44
CA GLY A 135 -21.19 4.08 19.81
C GLY A 135 -20.12 5.16 19.61
N GLN A 136 -18.84 4.82 19.82
CA GLN A 136 -17.71 5.70 19.54
C GLN A 136 -17.44 5.68 18.04
N ALA A 137 -17.31 6.86 17.45
CA ALA A 137 -16.83 7.00 16.09
C ALA A 137 -15.52 6.24 15.94
N ALA A 138 -15.41 5.44 14.88
CA ALA A 138 -14.23 4.68 14.54
C ALA A 138 -13.02 5.61 14.44
N THR A 139 -12.28 5.80 15.53
CA THR A 139 -10.96 6.41 15.44
C THR A 139 -10.02 5.35 14.90
N ALA A 140 -9.37 5.64 13.78
CA ALA A 140 -8.34 4.79 13.19
C ALA A 140 -7.44 4.22 14.30
N HIS A 141 -7.43 2.89 14.41
CA HIS A 141 -6.65 2.20 15.44
C HIS A 141 -5.18 2.53 15.23
N ARG A 142 -4.60 3.34 16.13
CA ARG A 142 -3.15 3.56 16.14
C ARG A 142 -2.48 2.35 16.78
N ASP A 143 -1.55 1.77 16.06
CA ASP A 143 -0.91 0.55 16.51
C ASP A 143 0.13 0.86 17.58
N ALA A 144 0.10 0.05 18.64
CA ALA A 144 1.11 0.04 19.67
C ALA A 144 2.23 -0.90 19.24
N TYR A 145 3.34 -0.34 18.80
CA TYR A 145 4.48 -1.12 18.34
C TYR A 145 5.49 -1.37 19.45
N ASN A 146 5.88 -2.63 19.59
CA ASN A 146 7.05 -3.01 20.38
C ASN A 146 8.22 -3.17 19.41
N PHE A 147 9.22 -2.29 19.52
CA PHE A 147 10.43 -2.36 18.71
C PHE A 147 11.65 -2.03 19.56
N GLU A 148 12.79 -2.55 19.14
CA GLU A 148 14.09 -2.23 19.71
C GLU A 148 15.06 -1.96 18.57
N ALA A 149 15.97 -1.01 18.77
CA ALA A 149 16.99 -0.68 17.80
C ALA A 149 18.32 -1.34 18.16
N ALA A 150 18.93 -2.03 17.21
CA ALA A 150 20.32 -2.46 17.32
C ALA A 150 21.27 -1.36 16.84
N GLY A 151 22.36 -1.14 17.58
CA GLY A 151 23.41 -0.18 17.22
C GLY A 151 22.93 1.28 17.24
N ALA A 152 23.30 2.06 16.22
CA ALA A 152 22.99 3.49 16.17
C ALA A 152 21.49 3.81 15.99
N GLY A 153 20.65 2.82 15.69
CA GLY A 153 19.20 3.01 15.61
C GLY A 153 18.77 4.09 14.61
N ILE A 154 19.28 4.06 13.39
CA ILE A 154 19.03 5.11 12.38
C ILE A 154 17.53 5.28 12.09
N ILE A 155 16.80 4.16 11.99
CA ILE A 155 15.36 4.14 11.68
C ILE A 155 14.54 3.96 12.97
N ALA A 156 14.85 2.91 13.73
CA ALA A 156 14.15 2.53 14.97
C ALA A 156 14.65 3.25 16.24
N GLY A 157 15.57 4.23 16.14
CA GLY A 157 16.04 5.02 17.28
C GLY A 157 15.32 6.36 17.39
N ALA A 158 16.03 7.43 17.73
CA ALA A 158 15.47 8.77 17.91
C ALA A 158 14.83 9.36 16.64
N GLY A 159 15.15 8.81 15.46
CA GLY A 159 14.73 9.34 14.16
C GLY A 159 15.45 10.65 13.82
N TYR A 160 14.99 11.31 12.75
CA TYR A 160 15.50 12.61 12.32
C TYR A 160 14.51 13.71 12.69
N SER A 161 15.00 14.77 13.32
CA SER A 161 14.25 16.02 13.45
C SER A 161 14.13 16.72 12.10
N LEU A 162 13.18 17.65 11.95
CA LEU A 162 13.04 18.44 10.72
C LEU A 162 14.31 19.23 10.38
N ASP A 163 14.99 19.77 11.39
CA ASP A 163 16.27 20.48 11.19
C ASP A 163 17.36 19.53 10.69
N GLN A 164 17.45 18.32 11.24
CA GLN A 164 18.39 17.31 10.75
C GLN A 164 18.07 16.89 9.31
N CYS A 165 16.79 16.69 8.98
CA CYS A 165 16.38 16.42 7.60
C CYS A 165 16.80 17.57 6.67
N ARG A 166 16.58 18.83 7.06
CA ARG A 166 16.99 20.00 6.28
C ARG A 166 18.50 20.02 6.02
N GLU A 167 19.30 19.83 7.06
CA GLU A 167 20.76 19.80 6.97
C GLU A 167 21.25 18.69 6.01
N ILE A 168 20.64 17.50 6.08
CA ILE A 168 20.97 16.39 5.18
C ILE A 168 20.64 16.75 3.73
N VAL A 169 19.46 17.31 3.47
CA VAL A 169 19.04 17.73 2.13
C VAL A 169 19.97 18.82 1.58
N GLU A 170 20.27 19.85 2.37
CA GLU A 170 21.19 20.93 1.96
C GLU A 170 22.58 20.39 1.61
N LYS A 171 23.12 19.49 2.44
CA LYS A 171 24.41 18.84 2.17
C LYS A 171 24.36 17.98 0.91
N MET A 172 23.29 17.21 0.72
CA MET A 172 23.11 16.37 -0.47
C MET A 172 23.02 17.22 -1.74
N MET A 173 22.26 18.31 -1.71
CA MET A 173 22.11 19.23 -2.85
C MET A 173 23.40 19.99 -3.18
N ALA A 174 24.27 20.22 -2.20
CA ALA A 174 25.61 20.77 -2.41
C ALA A 174 26.64 19.72 -2.89
N THR A 175 26.29 18.43 -2.88
CA THR A 175 27.17 17.34 -3.26
C THR A 175 26.87 16.88 -4.70
N PRO A 176 27.89 16.74 -5.58
CA PRO A 176 27.67 16.22 -6.92
C PRO A 176 26.98 14.84 -6.89
N PRO A 177 25.93 14.59 -7.71
CA PRO A 177 25.19 13.33 -7.70
C PRO A 177 26.05 12.07 -7.88
N GLU A 178 27.16 12.18 -8.61
CA GLU A 178 28.14 11.09 -8.77
C GLU A 178 28.77 10.70 -7.44
N LYS A 179 29.11 11.68 -6.58
CA LYS A 179 29.67 11.40 -5.26
C LYS A 179 28.65 10.76 -4.34
N VAL A 180 27.40 11.22 -4.37
CA VAL A 180 26.30 10.61 -3.61
C VAL A 180 26.09 9.15 -4.05
N LEU A 181 26.10 8.88 -5.36
CA LEU A 181 25.97 7.53 -5.89
C LEU A 181 27.14 6.62 -5.46
N GLU A 182 28.38 7.13 -5.50
CA GLU A 182 29.54 6.38 -5.03
C GLU A 182 29.49 6.11 -3.52
N GLU A 183 29.05 7.07 -2.69
CA GLU A 183 28.82 6.84 -1.25
C GLU A 183 27.78 5.72 -1.02
N ILE A 184 26.67 5.72 -1.77
CA ILE A 184 25.65 4.66 -1.70
C ILE A 184 26.27 3.31 -2.10
N LYS A 185 27.08 3.27 -3.16
CA LYS A 185 27.76 2.02 -3.60
C LYS A 185 28.75 1.53 -2.54
N THR A 186 29.55 2.43 -1.96
CA THR A 186 30.51 2.10 -0.90
C THR A 186 29.83 1.60 0.38
N SER A 187 28.63 2.10 0.70
CA SER A 187 27.87 1.65 1.88
C SER A 187 27.46 0.17 1.83
N GLY A 188 27.43 -0.42 0.62
CA GLY A 188 26.95 -1.79 0.42
C GLY A 188 25.45 -1.96 0.68
N LEU A 189 24.66 -0.88 0.68
CA LEU A 189 23.22 -0.95 0.91
C LEU A 189 22.53 -1.86 -0.12
N ARG A 190 21.64 -2.72 0.38
CA ARG A 190 20.86 -3.69 -0.40
C ARG A 190 19.38 -3.43 -0.21
N GLY A 191 18.57 -3.74 -1.23
CA GLY A 191 17.13 -3.63 -1.16
C GLY A 191 16.54 -4.46 -0.01
N ARG A 192 15.62 -3.87 0.75
CA ARG A 192 15.02 -4.47 1.95
C ARG A 192 13.68 -5.17 1.72
N GLY A 193 13.05 -5.00 0.56
CA GLY A 193 11.86 -5.74 0.14
C GLY A 193 12.15 -7.18 -0.35
N GLY A 194 13.03 -7.92 0.33
CA GLY A 194 13.29 -9.33 0.05
C GLY A 194 14.37 -9.64 -1.01
N ALA A 195 14.35 -9.00 -2.19
CA ALA A 195 15.25 -9.37 -3.30
C ALA A 195 16.75 -9.12 -3.02
N GLY A 196 17.08 -8.22 -2.09
CA GLY A 196 18.47 -7.97 -1.67
C GLY A 196 19.39 -7.45 -2.78
N PHE A 197 18.86 -6.87 -3.86
CA PHE A 197 19.67 -6.33 -4.95
C PHE A 197 20.43 -5.06 -4.48
N PRO A 198 21.73 -4.88 -4.83
CA PRO A 198 22.48 -3.68 -4.44
C PRO A 198 21.87 -2.39 -5.01
N ILE A 199 21.49 -1.44 -4.14
CA ILE A 199 20.73 -0.25 -4.57
C ILE A 199 21.58 0.67 -5.44
N GLY A 200 22.88 0.81 -5.14
CA GLY A 200 23.80 1.64 -5.92
C GLY A 200 23.90 1.19 -7.38
N ILE A 201 23.90 -0.11 -7.65
CA ILE A 201 23.90 -0.66 -9.02
C ILE A 201 22.58 -0.34 -9.73
N LYS A 202 21.45 -0.46 -9.03
CA LYS A 202 20.12 -0.15 -9.58
C LYS A 202 20.00 1.34 -9.97
N LEU A 203 20.46 2.23 -9.09
CA LEU A 203 20.47 3.68 -9.33
C LEU A 203 21.43 4.06 -10.47
N GLU A 204 22.63 3.48 -10.50
CA GLU A 204 23.61 3.71 -11.57
C GLU A 204 23.05 3.27 -12.94
N GLY A 205 22.37 2.12 -12.99
CA GLY A 205 21.68 1.65 -14.18
C GLY A 205 20.65 2.66 -14.69
N CYS A 206 19.77 3.15 -13.82
CA CYS A 206 18.79 4.18 -14.15
C CYS A 206 19.47 5.49 -14.63
N ARG A 207 20.55 5.92 -13.97
CA ARG A 207 21.30 7.13 -14.34
C ARG A 207 21.88 7.04 -15.75
N LYS A 208 22.44 5.89 -16.14
CA LYS A 208 23.11 5.68 -17.44
C LYS A 208 22.15 5.61 -18.63
N VAL A 209 20.89 5.24 -18.41
CA VAL A 209 19.88 5.19 -19.48
C VAL A 209 19.54 6.62 -19.95
N LYS A 210 19.51 6.81 -21.27
CA LYS A 210 19.03 8.04 -21.91
C LYS A 210 17.50 8.06 -21.88
N GLY A 211 16.91 9.17 -21.45
CA GLY A 211 15.48 9.36 -21.40
C GLY A 211 15.09 10.17 -20.17
N GLU A 212 14.17 11.12 -20.38
CA GLU A 212 13.57 11.94 -19.34
C GLU A 212 12.05 11.94 -19.54
N PRO A 213 11.24 12.07 -18.47
CA PRO A 213 11.66 12.16 -17.06
C PRO A 213 12.10 10.82 -16.46
N LYS A 214 12.91 10.86 -15.39
CA LYS A 214 13.24 9.72 -14.53
C LYS A 214 12.38 9.73 -13.27
N PHE A 215 12.02 8.54 -12.78
CA PHE A 215 11.16 8.37 -11.62
C PHE A 215 11.84 7.54 -10.53
N ILE A 216 11.57 7.91 -9.28
CA ILE A 216 11.80 7.08 -8.10
C ILE A 216 10.44 6.64 -7.60
N VAL A 217 10.26 5.35 -7.39
CA VAL A 217 9.03 4.76 -6.86
C VAL A 217 9.36 4.09 -5.53
N CYS A 218 8.82 4.62 -4.45
CA CYS A 218 8.84 3.96 -3.15
C CYS A 218 7.75 2.87 -3.15
N ASN A 219 8.16 1.62 -3.03
CA ASN A 219 7.21 0.52 -2.90
C ASN A 219 6.79 0.40 -1.43
N ALA A 220 5.53 0.75 -1.15
CA ALA A 220 4.88 0.63 0.15
C ALA A 220 3.78 -0.47 0.16
N ASP A 221 3.75 -1.33 -0.86
CA ASP A 221 2.84 -2.46 -0.94
C ASP A 221 3.42 -3.65 -0.15
N GLU A 222 3.32 -3.57 1.19
CA GLU A 222 3.80 -4.59 2.13
C GLU A 222 2.85 -5.79 2.18
N GLY A 223 2.77 -6.54 1.08
CA GLY A 223 1.83 -7.66 0.92
C GLY A 223 2.28 -8.99 1.53
N ASP A 224 3.56 -9.11 1.92
CA ASP A 224 4.11 -10.34 2.48
C ASP A 224 3.45 -10.67 3.84
N PRO A 225 2.85 -11.87 4.02
CA PRO A 225 2.19 -12.23 5.26
C PRO A 225 3.16 -12.19 6.46
N GLY A 226 2.79 -11.43 7.48
CA GLY A 226 3.61 -11.25 8.68
C GLY A 226 4.58 -10.06 8.61
N SER A 227 4.71 -9.39 7.47
CA SER A 227 5.45 -8.13 7.35
C SER A 227 4.56 -6.95 7.74
N TYR A 228 5.10 -6.05 8.56
CA TYR A 228 4.47 -4.79 8.99
C TYR A 228 5.51 -3.71 9.34
N SER A 229 6.74 -3.90 8.87
CA SER A 229 7.88 -3.01 9.09
C SER A 229 7.77 -1.71 8.28
N ASP A 230 7.31 -1.81 7.02
CA ASP A 230 7.15 -0.62 6.18
C ASP A 230 6.01 0.24 6.72
N ARG A 231 4.91 -0.40 7.13
CA ARG A 231 3.83 0.29 7.86
C ARG A 231 4.33 1.01 9.12
N TRP A 232 5.18 0.37 9.92
CA TRP A 232 5.79 1.01 11.08
C TRP A 232 6.61 2.25 10.69
N VAL A 233 7.43 2.17 9.63
CA VAL A 233 8.22 3.31 9.15
C VAL A 233 7.31 4.45 8.68
N LEU A 234 6.25 4.14 7.92
CA LEU A 234 5.31 5.14 7.40
C LEU A 234 4.53 5.83 8.53
N GLU A 235 4.13 5.10 9.57
CA GLU A 235 3.38 5.66 10.69
C GLU A 235 4.27 6.39 11.71
N GLN A 236 5.45 5.84 12.02
CA GLN A 236 6.30 6.32 13.12
C GLN A 236 7.46 7.20 12.64
N ARG A 237 7.89 7.07 11.39
CA ARG A 237 9.05 7.77 10.81
C ARG A 237 8.77 8.35 9.41
N PRO A 238 7.63 9.02 9.18
CA PRO A 238 7.27 9.51 7.84
C PRO A 238 8.31 10.45 7.24
N TYR A 239 8.96 11.31 8.04
CA TYR A 239 10.01 12.20 7.54
C TYR A 239 11.28 11.46 7.13
N ALA A 240 11.62 10.35 7.79
CA ALA A 240 12.76 9.54 7.37
C ALA A 240 12.47 8.84 6.04
N MET A 241 11.22 8.41 5.82
CA MET A 241 10.79 7.85 4.54
C MET A 241 10.87 8.91 3.42
N MET A 242 10.32 10.11 3.66
CA MET A 242 10.34 11.21 2.68
C MET A 242 11.74 11.76 2.38
N LEU A 243 12.67 11.64 3.34
CA LEU A 243 14.06 12.08 3.17
C LEU A 243 14.86 11.16 2.24
N GLY A 244 14.59 9.85 2.30
CA GLY A 244 15.30 8.83 1.52
C GLY A 244 14.90 8.82 0.05
#